data_AF-A0A920HQB3-F1
#
_entry.id   AF-A0A920HQB3-F1
#
_cell.length_a   1.000
_cell.length_b   1.000
_cell.length_c   1.000
_cell.angle_alpha   90.00
_cell.angle_beta   90.00
_cell.angle_gamma   90.00
#
_symmetry.space_group_name_H-M   'P 1'
#
loop_
_entity.id
_entity.type
_entity.pdbx_description
1 polymer ?
#
loop_
_entity_poly.entity_id
_entity_poly.type
_entity_poly.pdbx_seq_one_letter_code
_entity_poly.pdbx_strand_id
1 'polypeptide(L)' 'MDSYAFSVKVTPTEANRGNETGEWVLAEFWTDESNIIEWYQISEGKLISWNQFRRNRQ' A
#
# COMPACT_ATOMS: atom_id res chain seq x y z
N MET A 1 2.98 8.52 -17.65
CA MET A 1 2.20 7.56 -16.83
C MET A 1 2.05 8.23 -15.50
N ASP A 2 0.82 8.38 -15.05
CA ASP A 2 0.53 9.22 -13.89
C ASP A 2 0.65 8.38 -12.62
N SER A 3 1.27 8.96 -11.61
CA SER A 3 1.28 8.39 -10.27
C SER A 3 -0.13 8.44 -9.68
N TYR A 4 -0.52 7.41 -8.95
CA TYR A 4 -1.84 7.34 -8.33
C TYR A 4 -1.76 6.70 -6.95
N ALA A 5 -2.78 6.94 -6.14
CA ALA A 5 -2.97 6.25 -4.88
C ALA A 5 -4.46 5.99 -4.63
N PHE A 6 -4.75 4.91 -3.94
CA PHE A 6 -6.08 4.64 -3.39
C PHE A 6 -5.96 3.97 -2.03
N SER A 7 -7.01 4.10 -1.24
CA SER A 7 -7.09 3.43 0.05
C SER A 7 -8.32 2.54 0.16
N VAL A 8 -8.19 1.49 0.97
CA VAL A 8 -9.25 0.56 1.29
C VAL A 8 -9.30 0.35 2.80
N LYS A 9 -10.48 0.55 3.37
CA LYS A 9 -10.76 0.15 4.75
C LYS A 9 -11.25 -1.28 4.73
N VAL A 10 -10.53 -2.15 5.42
CA VAL A 10 -10.89 -3.57 5.46
C VAL A 10 -12.03 -3.75 6.46
N THR A 11 -13.01 -4.58 6.10
CA THR A 11 -13.97 -5.12 7.07
C THR A 11 -13.36 -6.37 7.68
N PRO A 12 -13.02 -6.36 8.99
CA PRO A 12 -12.40 -7.53 9.62
C PRO A 12 -13.32 -8.74 9.58
N THR A 13 -12.73 -9.93 9.44
CA THR A 13 -13.43 -11.19 9.56
C THR A 13 -13.25 -11.75 10.97
N GLU A 14 -13.95 -12.85 11.30
CA GLU A 14 -13.76 -13.56 12.57
C GLU A 14 -12.33 -14.11 12.74
N ALA A 15 -11.57 -14.27 11.64
CA ALA A 15 -10.19 -14.74 11.69
C ALA A 15 -9.21 -13.68 12.22
N ASN A 16 -9.60 -12.40 12.23
CA ASN A 16 -8.83 -11.26 12.74
C ASN A 16 -7.35 -11.29 12.36
N ARG A 17 -7.09 -11.47 11.05
CA ARG A 17 -5.72 -11.60 10.55
C ARG A 17 -5.02 -10.24 10.56
N GLY A 18 -3.69 -10.26 10.64
CA GLY A 18 -2.91 -9.02 10.64
C GLY A 18 -3.20 -8.11 9.44
N ASN A 19 -3.49 -8.68 8.26
CA ASN A 19 -3.85 -7.91 7.07
C ASN A 19 -5.29 -7.37 7.07
N GLU A 20 -6.09 -7.68 8.08
CA GLU A 20 -7.46 -7.16 8.28
C GLU A 20 -7.48 -5.96 9.23
N THR A 21 -6.33 -5.59 9.80
CA THR A 21 -6.23 -4.44 10.71
C THR A 21 -6.12 -3.13 9.94
N GLY A 22 -7.00 -2.18 10.25
CA GLY A 22 -6.87 -0.79 9.82
C GLY A 22 -7.18 -0.53 8.34
N GLU A 23 -6.52 0.49 7.80
CA GLU A 23 -6.64 0.94 6.42
C GLU A 23 -5.38 0.57 5.62
N TRP A 24 -5.58 0.10 4.40
CA TRP A 24 -4.50 -0.11 3.45
C TRP A 24 -4.48 1.00 2.42
N VAL A 25 -3.30 1.49 2.09
CA VAL A 25 -3.06 2.42 0.98
C VAL A 25 -2.14 1.73 -0.02
N LEU A 26 -2.58 1.66 -1.28
CA LEU A 26 -1.68 1.39 -2.40
C LEU A 26 -1.32 2.72 -3.05
N ALA A 27 -0.02 2.94 -3.25
CA ALA A 27 0.49 4.08 -4.01
C ALA A 27 1.43 3.58 -5.10
N GLU A 28 1.23 4.06 -6.33
CA GLU A 28 2.10 3.79 -7.46
C GLU A 28 2.76 5.08 -7.94
N PHE A 29 4.08 5.05 -8.06
CA PHE A 29 4.92 6.15 -8.51
C PHE A 29 5.67 5.77 -9.78
N TRP A 30 5.69 6.70 -10.73
CA TRP A 30 6.52 6.61 -11.92
C TRP A 30 7.69 7.57 -11.81
N THR A 31 8.91 7.05 -11.97
CA THR A 31 10.11 7.84 -12.20
C THR A 31 10.55 7.64 -13.66
N ASP A 32 11.58 8.40 -14.06
CA ASP A 32 12.18 8.23 -15.39
C ASP A 32 12.72 6.81 -15.60
N GLU A 33 13.20 6.18 -14.53
CA GLU A 33 13.93 4.90 -14.57
C GLU A 33 13.10 3.70 -14.08
N SER A 34 12.02 3.93 -13.33
CA SER A 34 11.34 2.86 -12.60
C SER A 34 9.86 3.13 -12.37
N ASN A 35 9.15 2.03 -12.16
CA ASN A 35 7.84 2.01 -11.52
C ASN A 35 8.02 1.49 -10.09
N ILE A 36 7.40 2.18 -9.12
CA ILE A 36 7.46 1.83 -7.70
C ILE A 36 6.02 1.66 -7.22
N ILE A 37 5.73 0.54 -6.58
CA ILE A 37 4.44 0.27 -5.92
C ILE A 37 4.71 0.12 -4.44
N GLU A 38 3.96 0.85 -3.62
CA GLU A 38 4.06 0.80 -2.17
C GLU A 38 2.71 0.45 -1.55
N TRP A 39 2.77 -0.43 -0.55
CA TRP A 39 1.64 -0.77 0.31
C TRP A 39 1.92 -0.26 1.71
N TYR A 40 0.99 0.54 2.24
CA TYR A 40 1.02 1.04 3.60
C TYR A 40 -0.17 0.50 4.38
N GLN A 41 0.05 0.06 5.61
CA GLN A 41 -1.00 -0.31 6.53
C GLN A 41 -1.02 0.69 7.68
N ILE A 42 -2.18 1.33 7.89
CA ILE A 42 -2.36 2.39 8.88
C ILE A 42 -3.41 1.93 9.89
N SER A 43 -3.07 1.98 11.18
CA SER A 43 -4.00 1.71 12.27
C SER A 43 -3.94 2.86 13.28
N GLU A 44 -5.11 3.37 13.68
CA GLU A 44 -5.22 4.47 14.64
C GLU A 44 -4.36 5.70 14.27
N GLY A 45 -4.28 6.01 12.97
CA GLY A 45 -3.47 7.12 12.46
C GLY A 45 -1.96 6.87 12.44
N LYS A 46 -1.49 5.66 12.76
CA LYS A 46 -0.08 5.27 12.76
C LYS A 46 0.22 4.25 11.67
N LEU A 47 1.37 4.39 11.01
CA LEU A 47 1.89 3.37 10.09
C LEU A 47 2.33 2.14 10.88
N ILE A 48 1.75 0.98 10.57
CA ILE A 48 2.07 -0.30 11.22
C ILE A 48 2.74 -1.31 10.30
N SER A 49 2.66 -1.12 8.98
CA SER A 49 3.37 -1.94 7.98
C SER A 49 3.63 -1.15 6.71
N TRP A 50 4.77 -1.41 6.06
CA TRP A 50 5.13 -0.83 4.76
C TRP A 50 5.87 -1.88 3.92
N ASN A 51 5.48 -2.02 2.66
CA ASN A 51 6.13 -2.88 1.68
C ASN A 51 6.30 -2.13 0.37
N GLN A 52 7.47 -2.24 -0.25
CA GLN A 52 7.79 -1.61 -1.53
C GLN A 52 8.19 -2.67 -2.57
N PHE A 53 7.65 -2.52 -3.78
CA PHE A 53 8.09 -3.23 -4.97
C PHE A 53 8.58 -2.24 -6.02
N ARG A 54 9.72 -2.54 -6.66
CA ARG A 54 10.31 -1.72 -7.72
C ARG A 54 10.48 -2.53 -9.00
N ARG A 55 10.03 -1.98 -10.12
CA ARG A 55 10.27 -2.49 -11.46
C ARG A 55 11.03 -1.45 -12.28
N ASN A 56 12.28 -1.76 -12.62
CA ASN A 56 13.08 -0.92 -13.51
C ASN A 56 12.50 -0.94 -14.93
N ARG A 57 12.60 0.17 -15.67
CA ARG A 57 12.33 0.18 -17.11
C ARG A 57 13.44 -0.62 -17.81
N GLN A 58 13.05 -1.49 -18.75
CA GLN A 58 14.00 -2.18 -19.64
C GLN A 58 14.55 -1.20 -20.67
#